data_AF-I7CJ22-F1
#
_entry.id   AF-I7CJ22-F1
#
_cell.length_a   1.000
_cell.length_b   1.000
_cell.length_c   1.000
_cell.angle_alpha   90.00
_cell.angle_beta   90.00
_cell.angle_gamma   90.00
#
_symmetry.space_group_name_H-M   'P 1'
#
loop_
_entity.id
_entity.type
_entity.pdbx_description
1 polymer ?
#
loop_
_entity_poly.entity_id
_entity_poly.type
_entity_poly.pdbx_seq_one_letter_code
_entity_poly.pdbx_strand_id
1 'polypeptide(L)'
;MVFAPIPSITFDASDPAATVAIGRLFAYLAMGVAAVVLLYYATVYVREVLAVEARTEQWFLLIGIGAAIVYAVAGVASLLLEPDWIRRFVDGAILFFILFLALAIRAMYHDQPTGGDRSRLLPVWADYVVIVGFVAAWWGTFLVETSATRLVVAVGWVVTSAWAVLYGVRAVRVHEGTTFAALTRHLLPAIVCVTAIVFVDLVTSYATGYGALADATWLVGTSLVAAFLFNTAVAIRQQGGELERLYDWTTWREQSFDDGSIE
;
A
#
# COMPACT_ATOMS: atom_id res chain seq x y z
N MET A 1 -20.08 -17.60 -30.52
CA MET A 1 -19.99 -17.09 -29.13
C MET A 1 -20.93 -15.90 -29.04
N VAL A 2 -22.04 -16.06 -28.34
CA VAL A 2 -23.00 -14.97 -28.12
C VAL A 2 -22.55 -14.27 -26.85
N PHE A 3 -22.11 -13.02 -26.95
CA PHE A 3 -21.92 -12.16 -25.79
C PHE A 3 -23.29 -11.95 -25.15
N ALA A 4 -23.50 -12.51 -23.96
CA ALA A 4 -24.68 -12.17 -23.17
C ALA A 4 -24.67 -10.65 -22.95
N PRO A 5 -25.79 -9.94 -23.14
CA PRO A 5 -25.86 -8.52 -22.85
C PRO A 5 -25.51 -8.33 -21.37
N ILE A 6 -24.49 -7.51 -21.10
CA ILE A 6 -24.16 -7.07 -19.74
C ILE A 6 -25.45 -6.42 -19.21
N PRO A 7 -26.02 -6.89 -18.08
CA PRO A 7 -27.20 -6.25 -17.53
C PRO A 7 -26.91 -4.77 -17.32
N SER A 8 -27.75 -3.90 -17.89
CA SER A 8 -27.63 -2.47 -17.69
C SER A 8 -27.87 -2.17 -16.21
N ILE A 9 -26.82 -1.83 -15.48
CA ILE A 9 -26.92 -1.44 -14.08
C ILE A 9 -27.56 -0.05 -14.04
N THR A 10 -28.84 0.00 -13.74
CA THR A 10 -29.55 1.25 -13.44
C THR A 10 -29.34 1.58 -11.96
N PHE A 11 -28.53 2.60 -11.69
CA PHE A 11 -28.41 3.17 -10.36
C PHE A 11 -29.51 4.21 -10.15
N ASP A 12 -30.42 3.96 -9.22
CA ASP A 12 -31.41 4.96 -8.80
C ASP A 12 -30.81 5.84 -7.70
N ALA A 13 -30.55 7.12 -8.01
CA ALA A 13 -29.97 8.06 -7.05
C ALA A 13 -30.90 8.38 -5.86
N SER A 14 -32.18 8.00 -5.94
CA SER A 14 -33.13 8.14 -4.82
C SER A 14 -33.07 6.96 -3.83
N ASP A 15 -32.38 5.88 -4.19
CA ASP A 15 -32.12 4.74 -3.30
C ASP A 15 -30.82 4.97 -2.48
N PRO A 16 -30.91 5.02 -1.13
CA PRO A 16 -29.74 5.11 -0.27
C PRO A 16 -28.73 3.97 -0.49
N ALA A 17 -29.19 2.75 -0.81
CA ALA A 17 -28.30 1.62 -1.04
C ALA A 17 -27.50 1.78 -2.34
N ALA A 18 -28.16 2.22 -3.42
CA ALA A 18 -27.49 2.56 -4.67
C ALA A 18 -26.43 3.67 -4.48
N THR A 19 -26.71 4.69 -3.66
CA THR A 19 -25.76 5.77 -3.36
C THR A 19 -24.49 5.24 -2.68
N VAL A 20 -24.63 4.34 -1.70
CA VAL A 20 -23.48 3.70 -1.03
C VAL A 20 -22.68 2.83 -2.01
N ALA A 21 -23.37 2.08 -2.88
CA ALA A 21 -22.72 1.25 -3.90
C ALA A 21 -21.89 2.09 -4.89
N ILE A 22 -22.44 3.21 -5.36
CA ILE A 22 -21.71 4.18 -6.22
C ILE A 22 -20.50 4.73 -5.47
N GLY A 23 -20.67 5.14 -4.21
CA GLY A 23 -19.57 5.64 -3.39
C GLY A 23 -18.43 4.61 -3.29
N ARG A 24 -18.75 3.34 -3.05
CA ARG A 24 -17.75 2.26 -2.99
C ARG A 24 -17.05 2.05 -4.32
N LEU A 25 -17.81 2.11 -5.43
CA LEU A 25 -17.25 2.02 -6.77
C LEU A 25 -16.20 3.12 -6.98
N PHE A 26 -16.52 4.38 -6.65
CA PHE A 26 -15.56 5.48 -6.75
C PHE A 26 -14.36 5.31 -5.81
N ALA A 27 -14.55 4.80 -4.60
CA ALA A 27 -13.46 4.53 -3.67
C ALA A 27 -12.47 3.49 -4.26
N TYR A 28 -12.98 2.38 -4.83
CA TYR A 28 -12.13 1.38 -5.49
C TYR A 28 -11.44 1.94 -6.73
N LEU A 29 -12.14 2.72 -7.56
CA LEU A 29 -11.53 3.35 -8.74
C LEU A 29 -10.43 4.34 -8.35
N ALA A 30 -10.68 5.18 -7.34
CA ALA A 30 -9.68 6.12 -6.82
C ALA A 30 -8.46 5.37 -6.29
N MET A 31 -8.66 4.29 -5.53
CA MET A 31 -7.59 3.43 -5.03
C MET A 31 -6.78 2.84 -6.19
N GLY A 32 -7.45 2.30 -7.22
CA GLY A 32 -6.81 1.72 -8.39
C GLY A 32 -5.97 2.74 -9.16
N VAL A 33 -6.52 3.92 -9.45
CA VAL A 33 -5.80 5.00 -10.13
C VAL A 33 -4.59 5.45 -9.31
N ALA A 34 -4.78 5.70 -8.01
CA ALA A 34 -3.68 6.10 -7.13
C ALA A 34 -2.58 5.04 -7.07
N ALA A 35 -2.95 3.75 -6.96
CA ALA A 35 -2.00 2.64 -6.94
C ALA A 35 -1.25 2.50 -8.27
N VAL A 36 -1.92 2.65 -9.43
CA VAL A 36 -1.26 2.62 -10.75
C VAL A 36 -0.27 3.76 -10.90
N VAL A 37 -0.67 4.99 -10.53
CA VAL A 37 0.21 6.17 -10.59
C VAL A 37 1.41 6.00 -9.67
N LEU A 38 1.18 5.53 -8.44
CA LEU A 38 2.25 5.22 -7.49
C LEU A 38 3.17 4.12 -8.02
N LEU A 39 2.63 3.04 -8.59
CA LEU A 39 3.42 1.93 -9.14
C LEU A 39 4.32 2.41 -10.27
N TYR A 40 3.79 3.24 -11.17
CA TYR A 40 4.55 3.83 -12.26
C TYR A 40 5.73 4.65 -11.73
N TYR A 41 5.47 5.62 -10.85
CA TYR A 41 6.55 6.47 -10.31
C TYR A 41 7.52 5.71 -9.40
N ALA A 42 7.04 4.76 -8.60
CA ALA A 42 7.90 3.90 -7.80
C ALA A 42 8.83 3.06 -8.69
N THR A 43 8.32 2.51 -9.79
CA THR A 43 9.13 1.72 -10.74
C THR A 43 10.23 2.57 -11.38
N VAL A 44 9.90 3.77 -11.84
CA VAL A 44 10.87 4.73 -12.39
C VAL A 44 11.92 5.08 -11.32
N TYR A 45 11.48 5.42 -10.12
CA TYR A 45 12.35 5.75 -8.99
C TYR A 45 13.33 4.61 -8.64
N VAL A 46 12.84 3.36 -8.55
CA VAL A 46 13.68 2.17 -8.32
C VAL A 46 14.73 1.97 -9.42
N ARG A 47 14.33 2.19 -10.67
CA ARG A 47 15.19 1.92 -11.82
C ARG A 47 16.27 2.99 -12.00
N GLU A 48 15.90 4.26 -11.86
CA GLU A 48 16.69 5.40 -12.31
C GLU A 48 17.37 6.17 -11.18
N VAL A 49 16.79 6.21 -9.98
CA VAL A 49 17.27 7.05 -8.88
C VAL A 49 18.09 6.27 -7.85
N LEU A 50 17.80 4.98 -7.68
CA LEU A 50 18.43 4.19 -6.62
C LEU A 50 19.73 3.52 -7.07
N ALA A 51 20.75 3.68 -6.24
CA ALA A 51 22.03 2.98 -6.36
C ALA A 51 21.80 1.45 -6.34
N VAL A 52 22.65 0.72 -7.06
CA VAL A 52 22.52 -0.74 -7.30
C VAL A 52 22.39 -1.53 -5.99
N GLU A 53 23.03 -1.08 -4.92
CA GLU A 53 23.05 -1.74 -3.61
C GLU A 53 21.71 -1.63 -2.85
N ALA A 54 20.91 -0.59 -3.08
CA ALA A 54 19.61 -0.38 -2.43
C ALA A 54 18.44 -1.11 -3.11
N ARG A 55 18.68 -1.87 -4.19
CA ARG A 55 17.62 -2.50 -5.02
C ARG A 55 17.08 -3.80 -4.46
N THR A 56 17.86 -4.52 -3.65
CA THR A 56 17.69 -5.96 -3.41
C THR A 56 16.36 -6.35 -2.76
N GLU A 57 15.68 -5.42 -2.06
CA GLU A 57 14.43 -5.72 -1.34
C GLU A 57 13.24 -4.81 -1.70
N GLN A 58 13.39 -3.94 -2.71
CA GLN A 58 12.34 -2.98 -3.09
C GLN A 58 11.18 -3.60 -3.87
N TRP A 59 11.37 -4.82 -4.37
CA TRP A 59 10.32 -5.59 -5.03
C TRP A 59 9.11 -5.85 -4.11
N PHE A 60 9.31 -5.88 -2.79
CA PHE A 60 8.19 -5.96 -1.83
C PHE A 60 7.24 -4.76 -1.96
N LEU A 61 7.78 -3.55 -2.17
CA LEU A 61 6.95 -2.35 -2.34
C LEU A 61 6.12 -2.47 -3.63
N LEU A 62 6.75 -2.87 -4.73
CA LEU A 62 6.08 -3.01 -6.02
C LEU A 62 4.97 -4.07 -5.97
N ILE A 63 5.22 -5.22 -5.31
CA ILE A 63 4.19 -6.24 -5.12
C ILE A 63 3.07 -5.71 -4.23
N GLY A 64 3.39 -4.99 -3.15
CA GLY A 64 2.38 -4.36 -2.29
C GLY A 64 1.47 -3.43 -3.08
N ILE A 65 2.05 -2.51 -3.85
CA ILE A 65 1.26 -1.60 -4.71
C ILE A 65 0.48 -2.38 -5.78
N GLY A 66 1.06 -3.45 -6.34
CA GLY A 66 0.35 -4.36 -7.23
C GLY A 66 -0.88 -5.01 -6.57
N ALA A 67 -0.75 -5.45 -5.32
CA ALA A 67 -1.87 -6.00 -4.54
C ALA A 67 -2.97 -4.96 -4.29
N ALA A 68 -2.62 -3.67 -4.13
CA ALA A 68 -3.61 -2.59 -4.08
C ALA A 68 -4.40 -2.42 -5.40
N ILE A 69 -3.75 -2.61 -6.56
CA ILE A 69 -4.44 -2.63 -7.86
C ILE A 69 -5.39 -3.83 -7.94
N VAL A 70 -4.93 -5.00 -7.51
CA VAL A 70 -5.76 -6.22 -7.46
C VAL A 70 -6.97 -6.01 -6.54
N TYR A 71 -6.77 -5.39 -5.38
CA TYR A 71 -7.85 -5.02 -4.45
C TYR A 71 -8.88 -4.08 -5.11
N ALA A 72 -8.43 -3.05 -5.82
CA ALA A 72 -9.31 -2.14 -6.54
C ALA A 72 -10.13 -2.86 -7.62
N VAL A 73 -9.48 -3.68 -8.46
CA VAL A 73 -10.14 -4.42 -9.55
C VAL A 73 -11.12 -5.45 -8.99
N ALA A 74 -10.71 -6.22 -7.98
CA ALA A 74 -11.57 -7.18 -7.32
C ALA A 74 -12.76 -6.50 -6.62
N GLY A 75 -12.53 -5.33 -6.02
CA GLY A 75 -13.58 -4.53 -5.38
C GLY A 75 -14.63 -4.08 -6.39
N VAL A 76 -14.22 -3.52 -7.52
CA VAL A 76 -15.11 -3.17 -8.64
C VAL A 76 -15.86 -4.41 -9.13
N ALA A 77 -15.15 -5.52 -9.38
CA ALA A 77 -15.77 -6.76 -9.85
C ALA A 77 -16.80 -7.32 -8.84
N SER A 78 -16.53 -7.21 -7.54
CA SER A 78 -17.44 -7.68 -6.48
C SER A 78 -18.77 -6.92 -6.44
N LEU A 79 -18.76 -5.65 -6.88
CA LEU A 79 -19.95 -4.81 -6.98
C LEU A 79 -20.75 -5.07 -8.26
N LEU A 80 -20.08 -5.49 -9.35
CA LEU A 80 -20.70 -5.60 -10.66
C LEU A 80 -21.15 -7.02 -11.03
N LEU A 81 -20.42 -8.04 -10.56
CA LEU A 81 -20.62 -9.44 -10.98
C LEU A 81 -21.34 -10.27 -9.91
N GLU A 82 -21.38 -9.77 -8.66
CA GLU A 82 -21.97 -10.39 -7.47
C GLU A 82 -21.53 -11.82 -7.04
N PRO A 83 -20.39 -12.44 -7.45
CA PRO A 83 -20.09 -13.79 -7.00
C PRO A 83 -19.38 -13.74 -5.65
N ASP A 84 -19.82 -14.55 -4.69
CA ASP A 84 -19.27 -14.56 -3.31
C ASP A 84 -17.76 -14.81 -3.24
N TRP A 85 -17.20 -15.57 -4.19
CA TRP A 85 -15.76 -15.84 -4.25
C TRP A 85 -14.93 -14.59 -4.55
N ILE A 86 -15.48 -13.60 -5.26
CA ILE A 86 -14.77 -12.35 -5.55
C ILE A 86 -14.59 -11.54 -4.26
N ARG A 87 -15.59 -11.54 -3.37
CA ARG A 87 -15.49 -10.84 -2.08
C ARG A 87 -14.36 -11.40 -1.21
N ARG A 88 -14.22 -12.73 -1.16
CA ARG A 88 -13.08 -13.38 -0.48
C ARG A 88 -11.73 -13.00 -1.10
N PHE A 89 -11.71 -12.75 -2.40
CA PHE A 89 -10.51 -12.32 -3.10
C PHE A 89 -10.15 -10.86 -2.79
N VAL A 90 -11.14 -9.99 -2.57
CA VAL A 90 -10.94 -8.60 -2.07
C VAL A 90 -10.25 -8.61 -0.71
N ASP A 91 -10.77 -9.41 0.23
CA ASP A 91 -10.20 -9.54 1.58
C ASP A 91 -8.75 -10.05 1.54
N GLY A 92 -8.46 -10.98 0.61
CA GLY A 92 -7.11 -11.43 0.31
C GLY A 92 -6.21 -10.31 -0.20
N ALA A 93 -6.66 -9.58 -1.22
CA ALA A 93 -5.83 -8.58 -1.89
C ALA A 93 -5.39 -7.46 -0.93
N ILE A 94 -6.26 -7.00 -0.03
CA ILE A 94 -5.87 -6.00 0.99
C ILE A 94 -4.88 -6.58 2.02
N LEU A 95 -5.06 -7.84 2.39
CA LEU A 95 -4.15 -8.58 3.25
C LEU A 95 -2.74 -8.65 2.64
N PHE A 96 -2.66 -9.02 1.35
CA PHE A 96 -1.41 -9.01 0.59
C PHE A 96 -0.81 -7.60 0.51
N PHE A 97 -1.63 -6.58 0.28
CA PHE A 97 -1.17 -5.20 0.28
C PHE A 97 -0.50 -4.81 1.61
N ILE A 98 -1.13 -5.06 2.75
CA ILE A 98 -0.58 -4.74 4.08
C ILE A 98 0.70 -5.52 4.33
N LEU A 99 0.71 -6.83 4.05
CA LEU A 99 1.88 -7.68 4.26
C LEU A 99 3.09 -7.18 3.48
N PHE A 100 2.94 -7.00 2.18
CA PHE A 100 4.05 -6.60 1.31
C PHE A 100 4.50 -5.17 1.60
N LEU A 101 3.57 -4.30 2.01
CA LEU A 101 3.90 -2.96 2.50
C LEU A 101 4.72 -3.03 3.80
N ALA A 102 4.36 -3.90 4.74
CA ALA A 102 5.11 -4.11 5.98
C ALA A 102 6.52 -4.64 5.71
N LEU A 103 6.64 -5.61 4.80
CA LEU A 103 7.93 -6.17 4.38
C LEU A 103 8.80 -5.12 3.66
N ALA A 104 8.20 -4.31 2.77
CA ALA A 104 8.91 -3.23 2.09
C ALA A 104 9.51 -2.22 3.06
N ILE A 105 8.77 -1.83 4.09
CA ILE A 105 9.24 -0.86 5.09
C ILE A 105 10.30 -1.46 6.00
N ARG A 106 10.13 -2.74 6.38
CA ARG A 106 11.14 -3.47 7.13
C ARG A 106 12.44 -3.60 6.34
N ALA A 107 12.34 -3.89 5.04
CA ALA A 107 13.47 -3.90 4.12
C ALA A 107 14.16 -2.54 4.08
N MET A 108 13.41 -1.46 3.85
CA MET A 108 13.93 -0.09 3.88
C MET A 108 14.60 0.25 5.22
N TYR A 109 14.04 -0.16 6.35
CA TYR A 109 14.63 0.05 7.67
C TYR A 109 16.01 -0.61 7.83
N HIS A 110 16.21 -1.77 7.21
CA HIS A 110 17.46 -2.53 7.28
C HIS A 110 18.46 -2.20 6.17
N ASP A 111 18.08 -1.42 5.17
CA ASP A 111 18.95 -0.99 4.09
C ASP A 111 19.85 0.18 4.55
N GLN A 112 21.14 -0.06 4.82
CA GLN A 112 22.12 0.99 5.18
C GLN A 112 23.53 0.71 4.61
N PRO A 113 24.19 1.73 4.02
CA PRO A 113 25.61 1.69 3.66
C PRO A 113 26.61 2.10 4.76
N THR A 114 26.21 2.86 5.80
CA THR A 114 27.17 3.56 6.70
C THR A 114 26.88 3.54 8.20
N GLY A 115 25.79 2.91 8.67
CA GLY A 115 25.47 2.82 10.10
C GLY A 115 25.73 1.42 10.64
N GLY A 116 26.60 1.32 11.65
CA GLY A 116 27.13 0.07 12.20
C GLY A 116 26.10 -1.05 12.39
N ASP A 117 26.52 -2.24 11.93
CA ASP A 117 26.05 -3.59 12.22
C ASP A 117 24.74 -3.70 13.03
N ARG A 118 23.63 -3.24 12.44
CA ARG A 118 22.31 -3.55 12.99
C ARG A 118 22.00 -4.99 12.65
N SER A 119 22.36 -5.89 13.56
CA SER A 119 22.03 -7.31 13.43
C SER A 119 20.52 -7.44 13.18
N ARG A 120 20.14 -7.94 12.00
CA ARG A 120 18.74 -8.24 11.72
C ARG A 120 18.27 -9.20 12.81
N LEU A 121 17.25 -8.82 13.58
CA LEU A 121 16.66 -9.67 14.62
C LEU A 121 16.15 -11.00 14.04
N LEU A 122 15.81 -11.00 12.75
CA LEU A 122 15.38 -12.17 12.00
C LEU A 122 16.18 -12.29 10.70
N PRO A 123 16.63 -13.51 10.33
CA PRO A 123 17.30 -13.76 9.06
C PRO A 123 16.43 -13.38 7.86
N VAL A 124 17.05 -13.09 6.71
CA VAL A 124 16.33 -12.76 5.47
C VAL A 124 15.35 -13.85 5.04
N TRP A 125 15.68 -15.12 5.32
CA TRP A 125 14.79 -16.26 5.01
C TRP A 125 13.46 -16.21 5.78
N ALA A 126 13.43 -15.54 6.95
CA ALA A 126 12.21 -15.44 7.75
C ALA A 126 11.11 -14.66 7.00
N ASP A 127 11.48 -13.65 6.21
CA ASP A 127 10.52 -12.88 5.40
C ASP A 127 9.86 -13.77 4.35
N TYR A 128 10.62 -14.67 3.71
CA TYR A 128 10.07 -15.65 2.77
C TYR A 128 9.17 -16.69 3.45
N VAL A 129 9.51 -17.13 4.67
CA VAL A 129 8.66 -18.05 5.44
C VAL A 129 7.35 -17.39 5.84
N VAL A 130 7.37 -16.11 6.22
CA VAL A 130 6.16 -15.33 6.47
C VAL A 130 5.31 -15.25 5.21
N ILE A 131 5.90 -14.95 4.05
CA ILE A 131 5.17 -14.91 2.77
C ILE A 131 4.55 -16.27 2.45
N VAL A 132 5.32 -17.36 2.49
CA VAL A 132 4.84 -18.71 2.17
C VAL A 132 3.74 -19.14 3.14
N GLY A 133 3.93 -18.91 4.44
CA GLY A 133 2.94 -19.22 5.46
C GLY A 133 1.65 -18.41 5.26
N PHE A 134 1.77 -17.15 4.88
CA PHE A 134 0.63 -16.29 4.58
C PHE A 134 -0.13 -16.72 3.33
N VAL A 135 0.58 -17.02 2.23
CA VAL A 135 -0.01 -17.53 0.99
C VAL A 135 -0.72 -18.85 1.25
N ALA A 136 -0.10 -19.76 2.01
CA ALA A 136 -0.70 -21.04 2.39
C ALA A 136 -1.94 -20.85 3.28
N ALA A 137 -1.87 -19.95 4.27
CA ALA A 137 -3.00 -19.64 5.14
C ALA A 137 -4.16 -19.04 4.34
N TRP A 138 -3.88 -18.11 3.43
CA TRP A 138 -4.88 -17.48 2.57
C TRP A 138 -5.56 -18.50 1.63
N TRP A 139 -4.79 -19.36 0.96
CA TRP A 139 -5.37 -20.43 0.14
C TRP A 139 -6.19 -21.41 0.99
N GLY A 140 -5.71 -21.73 2.20
CA GLY A 140 -6.45 -22.55 3.16
C GLY A 140 -7.78 -21.91 3.55
N THR A 141 -7.80 -20.62 3.83
CA THR A 141 -9.04 -19.89 4.17
C THR A 141 -9.98 -19.80 2.96
N PHE A 142 -9.43 -19.57 1.77
CA PHE A 142 -10.20 -19.45 0.52
C PHE A 142 -10.89 -20.76 0.15
N LEU A 143 -10.24 -21.91 0.39
CA LEU A 143 -10.74 -23.23 -0.02
C LEU A 143 -11.62 -23.93 1.03
N VAL A 144 -11.36 -23.73 2.32
CA VAL A 144 -11.94 -24.58 3.40
C VAL A 144 -12.91 -23.83 4.32
N GLU A 145 -12.78 -22.51 4.43
CA GLU A 145 -13.60 -21.60 5.27
C GLU A 145 -14.22 -22.21 6.55
N THR A 146 -13.50 -22.13 7.67
CA THR A 146 -13.96 -22.57 8.99
C THR A 146 -13.89 -21.43 10.04
N SER A 147 -14.49 -21.62 11.20
CA SER A 147 -14.37 -20.68 12.33
C SER A 147 -12.91 -20.52 12.78
N ALA A 148 -12.12 -21.60 12.76
CA ALA A 148 -10.69 -21.58 13.09
C ALA A 148 -9.88 -20.71 12.12
N THR A 149 -10.19 -20.78 10.82
CA THR A 149 -9.49 -19.97 9.81
C THR A 149 -9.72 -18.46 9.98
N ARG A 150 -10.89 -18.04 10.47
CA ARG A 150 -11.15 -16.61 10.76
C ARG A 150 -10.26 -16.06 11.86
N LEU A 151 -9.99 -16.85 12.89
CA LEU A 151 -9.14 -16.44 14.01
C LEU A 151 -7.68 -16.31 13.57
N VAL A 152 -7.18 -17.26 12.77
CA VAL A 152 -5.83 -17.19 12.18
C VAL A 152 -5.68 -15.94 11.31
N VAL A 153 -6.67 -15.66 10.46
CA VAL A 153 -6.70 -14.46 9.64
C VAL A 153 -6.65 -13.21 10.52
N ALA A 154 -7.54 -13.09 11.50
CA ALA A 154 -7.59 -11.97 12.44
C ALA A 154 -6.23 -11.71 13.14
N VAL A 155 -5.57 -12.77 13.63
CA VAL A 155 -4.23 -12.66 14.23
C VAL A 155 -3.22 -12.16 13.20
N GLY A 156 -3.26 -12.69 11.97
CA GLY A 156 -2.43 -12.23 10.87
C GLY A 156 -2.59 -10.73 10.58
N TRP A 157 -3.84 -10.26 10.49
CA TRP A 157 -4.17 -8.84 10.33
C TRP A 157 -3.58 -7.98 11.46
N VAL A 158 -3.80 -8.36 12.72
CA VAL A 158 -3.30 -7.61 13.88
C VAL A 158 -1.77 -7.55 13.90
N VAL A 159 -1.11 -8.69 13.70
CA VAL A 159 0.36 -8.78 13.74
C VAL A 159 0.98 -8.00 12.58
N THR A 160 0.48 -8.16 11.34
CA THR A 160 1.03 -7.46 10.18
C THR A 160 0.81 -5.95 10.25
N SER A 161 -0.37 -5.49 10.69
CA SER A 161 -0.65 -4.07 10.89
C SER A 161 0.24 -3.45 11.98
N ALA A 162 0.36 -4.10 13.14
CA ALA A 162 1.23 -3.62 14.21
C ALA A 162 2.70 -3.56 13.76
N TRP A 163 3.14 -4.56 13.00
CA TRP A 163 4.48 -4.62 12.43
C TRP A 163 4.73 -3.49 11.42
N ALA A 164 3.79 -3.25 10.50
CA ALA A 164 3.87 -2.20 9.50
C ALA A 164 4.01 -0.81 10.14
N VAL A 165 3.19 -0.51 11.15
CA VAL A 165 3.24 0.77 11.87
C VAL A 165 4.55 0.91 12.64
N LEU A 166 4.97 -0.13 13.38
CA LEU A 166 6.21 -0.11 14.16
C LEU A 166 7.43 0.17 13.28
N TYR A 167 7.59 -0.59 12.20
CA TYR A 167 8.71 -0.42 11.28
C TYR A 167 8.59 0.88 10.47
N GLY A 168 7.39 1.35 10.16
CA GLY A 168 7.17 2.64 9.49
C GLY A 168 7.69 3.80 10.32
N VAL A 169 7.32 3.86 11.60
CA VAL A 169 7.82 4.89 12.53
C VAL A 169 9.33 4.78 12.71
N ARG A 170 9.87 3.57 12.85
CA ARG A 170 11.31 3.35 13.01
C ARG A 170 12.10 3.74 11.77
N ALA A 171 11.64 3.40 10.57
CA ALA A 171 12.26 3.76 9.31
C ALA A 171 12.35 5.28 9.13
N VAL A 172 11.28 6.01 9.44
CA VAL A 172 11.28 7.48 9.39
C VAL A 172 12.31 8.10 10.33
N ARG A 173 12.40 7.60 11.58
CA ARG A 173 13.33 8.13 12.59
C ARG A 173 14.78 7.82 12.26
N VAL A 174 15.04 6.62 11.73
CA VAL A 174 16.39 6.14 11.47
C VAL A 174 17.01 6.76 10.24
N HIS A 175 16.20 6.98 9.20
CA HIS A 175 16.67 7.48 7.91
C HIS A 175 16.37 8.95 7.72
N GLU A 176 16.19 9.69 8.81
CA GLU A 176 15.86 11.11 8.78
C GLU A 176 16.87 11.90 7.92
N GLY A 177 16.35 12.73 7.02
CA GLY A 177 17.17 13.47 6.04
C GLY A 177 17.44 12.73 4.73
N THR A 178 16.99 11.47 4.58
CA THR A 178 17.10 10.73 3.31
C THR A 178 15.78 10.69 2.52
N THR A 179 15.87 10.33 1.24
CA THR A 179 14.72 10.09 0.37
C THR A 179 13.82 8.95 0.88
N PHE A 180 14.39 7.93 1.53
CA PHE A 180 13.64 6.82 2.13
C PHE A 180 12.74 7.27 3.30
N ALA A 181 13.23 8.15 4.17
CA ALA A 181 12.39 8.68 5.25
C ALA A 181 11.26 9.56 4.70
N ALA A 182 11.52 10.34 3.65
CA ALA A 182 10.48 11.13 3.01
C ALA A 182 9.40 10.24 2.36
N LEU A 183 9.79 9.22 1.58
CA LEU A 183 8.85 8.22 1.05
C LEU A 183 8.00 7.60 2.16
N THR A 184 8.66 7.14 3.22
CA THR A 184 7.97 6.47 4.34
C THR A 184 7.04 7.44 5.09
N ARG A 185 7.38 8.73 5.21
CA ARG A 185 6.50 9.75 5.82
C ARG A 185 5.20 9.94 5.02
N HIS A 186 5.26 9.89 3.69
CA HIS A 186 4.07 9.99 2.85
C HIS A 186 3.23 8.70 2.85
N LEU A 187 3.89 7.55 3.01
CA LEU A 187 3.25 6.24 3.02
C LEU A 187 2.65 5.86 4.39
N LEU A 188 3.21 6.37 5.49
CA LEU A 188 2.80 6.06 6.86
C LEU A 188 1.31 6.37 7.14
N PRO A 189 0.75 7.51 6.72
CA PRO A 189 -0.68 7.76 6.87
C PRO A 189 -1.56 6.70 6.19
N ALA A 190 -1.18 6.22 5.01
CA ALA A 190 -1.90 5.15 4.32
C ALA A 190 -1.93 3.87 5.17
N ILE A 191 -0.79 3.49 5.77
CA ILE A 191 -0.67 2.31 6.64
C ILE A 191 -1.55 2.44 7.87
N VAL A 192 -1.56 3.62 8.50
CA VAL A 192 -2.39 3.90 9.67
C VAL A 192 -3.87 3.81 9.29
N CYS A 193 -4.27 4.37 8.15
CA CYS A 193 -5.65 4.27 7.66
C CYS A 193 -6.05 2.82 7.38
N VAL A 194 -5.24 2.06 6.65
CA VAL A 194 -5.53 0.65 6.40
C VAL A 194 -5.67 -0.08 7.72
N THR A 195 -4.70 0.06 8.62
CA THR A 195 -4.72 -0.54 9.96
C THR A 195 -6.02 -0.20 10.71
N ALA A 196 -6.44 1.06 10.71
CA ALA A 196 -7.69 1.45 11.36
C ALA A 196 -8.91 0.75 10.73
N ILE A 197 -8.99 0.65 9.40
CA ILE A 197 -10.06 -0.08 8.70
C ILE A 197 -10.10 -1.53 9.16
N VAL A 198 -8.94 -2.20 9.18
CA VAL A 198 -8.78 -3.59 9.62
C VAL A 198 -9.32 -3.80 11.02
N PHE A 199 -8.92 -2.95 11.97
CA PHE A 199 -9.32 -3.09 13.36
C PHE A 199 -10.82 -2.85 13.52
N VAL A 200 -11.39 -1.87 12.80
CA VAL A 200 -12.83 -1.64 12.83
C VAL A 200 -13.57 -2.83 12.24
N ASP A 201 -13.16 -3.33 11.08
CA ASP A 201 -13.75 -4.50 10.42
C ASP A 201 -13.69 -5.75 11.31
N LEU A 202 -12.55 -5.97 11.96
CA LEU A 202 -12.38 -7.06 12.90
C LEU A 202 -13.34 -6.93 14.09
N VAL A 203 -13.44 -5.74 14.69
CA VAL A 203 -14.33 -5.49 15.84
C VAL A 203 -15.80 -5.65 15.44
N THR A 204 -16.21 -5.10 14.30
CA THR A 204 -17.59 -5.18 13.82
C THR A 204 -17.95 -6.60 13.38
N SER A 205 -17.00 -7.42 12.94
CA SER A 205 -17.23 -8.84 12.61
C SER A 205 -17.69 -9.68 13.81
N TYR A 206 -17.32 -9.28 15.04
CA TYR A 206 -17.75 -9.92 16.29
C TYR A 206 -18.94 -9.21 16.97
N ALA A 207 -19.32 -8.02 16.52
CA ALA A 207 -20.37 -7.22 17.12
C ALA A 207 -21.60 -7.13 16.21
N THR A 208 -22.73 -7.72 16.63
CA THR A 208 -23.98 -7.68 15.86
C THR A 208 -24.57 -6.27 15.81
N GLY A 209 -25.02 -5.83 14.63
CA GLY A 209 -25.71 -4.54 14.45
C GLY A 209 -24.84 -3.38 13.93
N TYR A 210 -23.55 -3.60 13.70
CA TYR A 210 -22.60 -2.56 13.25
C TYR A 210 -22.23 -2.62 11.76
N GLY A 211 -23.04 -3.28 10.92
CA GLY A 211 -22.76 -3.41 9.48
C GLY A 211 -22.58 -2.06 8.77
N ALA A 212 -23.45 -1.09 9.08
CA ALA A 212 -23.34 0.26 8.51
C ALA A 212 -22.04 0.98 8.90
N LEU A 213 -21.50 0.72 10.09
CA LEU A 213 -20.23 1.29 10.53
C LEU A 213 -19.06 0.68 9.77
N ALA A 214 -19.05 -0.65 9.59
CA ALA A 214 -18.05 -1.35 8.79
C ALA A 214 -18.08 -0.80 7.35
N ASP A 215 -19.27 -0.71 6.78
CA ASP A 215 -19.53 -0.23 5.43
C ASP A 215 -19.00 1.20 5.20
N ALA A 216 -19.29 2.12 6.14
CA ALA A 216 -18.81 3.50 6.10
C ALA A 216 -17.29 3.58 6.28
N THR A 217 -16.73 2.75 7.15
CA THR A 217 -15.28 2.72 7.41
C THR A 217 -14.51 2.23 6.19
N TRP A 218 -15.00 1.20 5.51
CA TRP A 218 -14.42 0.73 4.25
C TRP A 218 -14.48 1.78 3.14
N LEU A 219 -15.62 2.47 3.01
CA LEU A 219 -15.80 3.55 2.04
C LEU A 219 -14.81 4.70 2.27
N VAL A 220 -14.85 5.29 3.47
CA VAL A 220 -14.04 6.46 3.83
C VAL A 220 -12.56 6.08 3.89
N GLY A 221 -12.27 4.95 4.52
CA GLY A 221 -10.93 4.44 4.68
C GLY A 221 -10.26 4.15 3.34
N THR A 222 -10.92 3.44 2.42
CA THR A 222 -10.36 3.18 1.08
C THR A 222 -10.08 4.49 0.34
N SER A 223 -10.96 5.48 0.47
CA SER A 223 -10.77 6.80 -0.15
C SER A 223 -9.57 7.56 0.43
N LEU A 224 -9.38 7.50 1.76
CA LEU A 224 -8.21 8.10 2.43
C LEU A 224 -6.91 7.40 2.02
N VAL A 225 -6.91 6.08 1.97
CA VAL A 225 -5.75 5.30 1.53
C VAL A 225 -5.39 5.68 0.08
N ALA A 226 -6.37 5.76 -0.81
CA ALA A 226 -6.17 6.23 -2.18
C ALA A 226 -5.52 7.62 -2.23
N ALA A 227 -6.02 8.57 -1.44
CA ALA A 227 -5.46 9.93 -1.36
C ALA A 227 -3.99 9.91 -0.88
N PHE A 228 -3.65 9.12 0.13
CA PHE A 228 -2.28 9.03 0.62
C PHE A 228 -1.33 8.31 -0.34
N LEU A 229 -1.79 7.29 -1.06
CA LEU A 229 -1.01 6.65 -2.12
C LEU A 229 -0.72 7.63 -3.26
N PHE A 230 -1.73 8.41 -3.67
CA PHE A 230 -1.54 9.44 -4.68
C PHE A 230 -0.57 10.53 -4.22
N ASN A 231 -0.70 11.00 -2.97
CA ASN A 231 0.23 11.96 -2.38
C ASN A 231 1.67 11.41 -2.34
N THR A 232 1.84 10.13 -2.02
CA THR A 232 3.15 9.46 -2.07
C THR A 232 3.72 9.45 -3.48
N ALA A 233 2.88 9.21 -4.49
CA ALA A 233 3.31 9.22 -5.88
C ALA A 233 3.78 10.62 -6.33
N VAL A 234 3.06 11.67 -5.93
CA VAL A 234 3.46 13.06 -6.18
C VAL A 234 4.78 13.40 -5.50
N ALA A 235 4.97 12.98 -4.25
CA ALA A 235 6.23 13.20 -3.52
C ALA A 235 7.43 12.54 -4.22
N ILE A 236 7.28 11.31 -4.72
CA ILE A 236 8.33 10.63 -5.50
C ILE A 236 8.68 11.43 -6.75
N ARG A 237 7.68 11.95 -7.49
CA ARG A 237 7.94 12.74 -8.69
C ARG A 237 8.63 14.07 -8.38
N GLN A 238 8.24 14.74 -7.29
CA GLN A 238 8.89 15.97 -6.86
C GLN A 238 10.37 15.75 -6.54
N GLN A 239 10.70 14.68 -5.82
CA GLN A 239 12.07 14.31 -5.51
C GLN A 239 12.90 13.99 -6.76
N GLY A 240 12.31 13.30 -7.74
CA GLY A 240 12.95 13.06 -9.03
C GLY A 240 13.26 14.36 -9.79
N GLY A 241 12.33 15.32 -9.79
CA GLY A 241 12.53 16.62 -10.42
C GLY A 241 13.60 17.49 -9.75
N GLU A 242 13.77 17.39 -8.43
CA GLU A 242 14.86 18.06 -7.71
C GLU A 242 16.24 17.48 -8.07
N LEU A 243 16.33 16.16 -8.22
CA LEU A 243 17.54 15.50 -8.73
C LEU A 243 17.87 15.95 -10.15
N GLU A 244 16.88 15.99 -11.06
CA GLU A 244 17.06 16.49 -12.43
C GLU A 244 17.64 17.92 -12.43
N ARG A 245 17.19 18.81 -11.52
CA ARG A 245 17.69 20.19 -11.38
C ARG A 245 19.10 20.29 -10.79
N LEU A 246 19.47 19.39 -9.88
CA LEU A 246 20.83 19.34 -9.34
C LEU A 246 21.86 18.94 -10.42
N TYR A 247 21.44 18.09 -11.36
CA TYR A 247 22.26 17.68 -12.50
C TYR A 247 22.02 18.52 -13.77
N ASP A 248 21.16 19.54 -13.71
CA ASP A 248 20.97 20.48 -14.80
C ASP A 248 22.22 21.38 -14.89
N TRP A 249 22.90 21.26 -16.03
CA TRP A 249 24.09 22.02 -16.39
C TRP A 249 23.86 23.54 -16.44
N THR A 250 22.61 24.00 -16.50
CA THR A 250 22.27 25.43 -16.51
C THR A 250 22.22 26.05 -15.11
N THR A 251 21.96 25.27 -14.05
CA THR A 251 21.86 25.74 -12.65
C THR A 251 23.23 26.14 -12.07
N TRP A 252 24.32 25.60 -12.61
CA TRP A 252 25.68 25.84 -12.10
C TRP A 252 26.40 27.02 -12.76
N ARG A 253 25.83 27.66 -13.79
CA ARG A 253 26.47 28.80 -14.49
C ARG A 253 26.48 30.11 -13.70
N GLU A 254 25.64 30.23 -12.66
CA GLU A 254 25.55 31.47 -11.87
C GLU A 254 26.40 31.45 -10.59
N GLN A 255 27.03 30.31 -10.26
CA GLN A 255 28.08 30.27 -9.24
C GLN A 255 29.43 30.53 -9.91
N SER A 256 29.62 31.74 -10.43
CA SER A 256 30.99 32.24 -10.57
C SER A 256 31.56 32.30 -9.15
N PHE A 257 32.59 31.50 -8.88
CA PHE A 257 33.46 31.78 -7.75
C PHE A 257 33.96 33.22 -7.96
N ASP A 258 33.41 34.15 -7.19
CA ASP A 258 34.03 35.45 -7.01
C ASP A 258 35.39 35.12 -6.41
N ASP A 259 36.42 35.06 -7.25
CA ASP A 259 37.83 35.10 -6.85
C ASP A 259 38.04 36.47 -6.20
N GLY A 260 37.52 36.60 -4.98
CA GLY A 260 37.77 37.71 -4.09
C GLY A 260 39.26 37.71 -3.78
N SER A 261 39.94 38.65 -4.44
CA SER A 261 41.26 39.19 -4.12
C SER A 261 41.75 38.82 -2.72
N ILE A 262 42.70 37.89 -2.65
CA ILE A 262 43.65 37.84 -1.54
C ILE A 262 44.67 38.94 -1.84
N GLU A 263 44.55 40.05 -1.13
CA GLU A 263 45.61 41.07 -0.99
C GLU A 263 46.89 40.46 -0.41
#